data_AF-A0A5Y2DPB3-F1
#
_entry.id   AF-A0A5Y2DPB3-F1
#
_cell.length_a   1.000
_cell.length_b   1.000
_cell.length_c   1.000
_cell.angle_alpha   90.00
_cell.angle_beta   90.00
_cell.angle_gamma   90.00
#
_symmetry.space_group_name_H-M   'P 1'
#
loop_
_entity.id
_entity.type
_entity.pdbx_description
1 polymer ?
#
loop_
_entity_poly.entity_id
_entity_poly.type
_entity_poly.pdbx_seq_one_letter_code
_entity_poly.pdbx_strand_id
1 'polypeptide(L)'
;MISRKSSLTGYIQSKKVSLNMTFSITEVREGRIGSLVITKELYDKLEKYSCSNGLITSTYNHGHGVVRYYTVKYCLQMNYHGQNHPQKYLIKRGGRYPSKYSMVKKTVEELEYSTPTFDAICRNIAIKYPHMVKFANYISETPLKGFAATFNNSVDND
;
A
#
# COMPACT_ATOMS: atom_id res chain seq x y z
N MET A 1 25.79 -43.80 -50.02
CA MET A 1 26.58 -43.23 -48.90
C MET A 1 26.29 -41.75 -48.79
N ILE A 2 26.26 -41.21 -47.57
CA ILE A 2 25.84 -39.86 -47.12
C ILE A 2 24.30 -39.71 -47.10
N SER A 3 23.53 -39.88 -46.01
CA SER A 3 23.59 -39.47 -44.59
C SER A 3 23.01 -38.07 -44.31
N ARG A 4 21.76 -38.06 -43.79
CA ARG A 4 21.10 -37.14 -42.82
C ARG A 4 21.04 -35.64 -43.21
N LYS A 5 20.01 -34.83 -42.92
CA LYS A 5 19.05 -34.77 -41.81
C LYS A 5 17.76 -34.07 -42.25
N SER A 6 16.66 -34.43 -41.59
CA SER A 6 15.37 -33.73 -41.55
C SER A 6 15.50 -32.25 -41.17
N SER A 7 14.68 -31.39 -41.79
CA SER A 7 14.32 -30.09 -41.23
C SER A 7 12.82 -29.87 -41.37
N LEU A 8 12.07 -30.38 -40.38
CA LEU A 8 10.72 -29.90 -40.08
C LEU A 8 10.91 -28.48 -39.51
N THR A 9 10.68 -27.46 -40.31
CA THR A 9 10.48 -26.10 -39.79
C THR A 9 9.04 -25.97 -39.34
N GLY A 10 8.78 -26.49 -38.13
CA GLY A 10 7.56 -26.19 -37.40
C GLY A 10 7.55 -24.70 -37.07
N TYR A 11 6.56 -23.98 -37.60
CA TYR A 11 6.18 -22.67 -37.09
C TYR A 11 5.68 -22.85 -35.66
N ILE A 12 6.53 -22.55 -34.67
CA ILE A 12 6.06 -22.34 -33.29
C ILE A 12 5.36 -20.99 -33.30
N GLN A 13 4.05 -21.03 -33.54
CA GLN A 13 3.16 -19.92 -33.24
C GLN A 13 3.25 -19.68 -31.74
N SER A 14 3.99 -18.64 -31.34
CA SER A 14 4.05 -18.20 -29.96
C SER A 14 2.64 -17.80 -29.54
N LYS A 15 1.93 -18.72 -28.89
CA LYS A 15 0.70 -18.41 -28.17
C LYS A 15 1.11 -17.43 -27.08
N LYS A 16 0.81 -16.16 -27.32
CA LYS A 16 0.81 -15.13 -26.29
C LYS A 16 -0.21 -15.56 -25.25
N VAL A 17 0.25 -16.26 -24.22
CA VAL A 17 -0.58 -16.60 -23.07
C VAL A 17 -0.84 -15.27 -22.37
N SER A 18 -1.96 -14.63 -22.69
CA SER A 18 -2.55 -13.64 -21.81
C SER A 18 -2.97 -14.39 -20.55
N LEU A 19 -2.12 -14.35 -19.54
CA LEU A 19 -2.55 -14.61 -18.17
C LEU A 19 -3.57 -13.51 -17.86
N ASN A 20 -4.84 -13.79 -18.17
CA ASN A 20 -5.97 -13.11 -17.55
C ASN A 20 -5.92 -13.52 -16.08
N MET A 21 -5.06 -12.83 -15.33
CA MET A 21 -5.03 -12.91 -13.89
C MET A 21 -6.25 -12.12 -13.42
N THR A 22 -7.41 -12.76 -13.51
CA THR A 22 -8.66 -12.24 -12.97
C THR A 22 -8.45 -12.14 -11.47
N PHE A 23 -8.22 -10.93 -10.97
CA PHE A 23 -8.30 -10.65 -9.54
C PHE A 23 -9.76 -10.90 -9.16
N SER A 24 -10.03 -12.08 -8.62
CA SER A 24 -11.29 -12.35 -7.94
C SER A 24 -11.33 -11.43 -6.73
N ILE A 25 -12.00 -10.28 -6.87
CA ILE A 25 -12.41 -9.46 -5.75
C ILE A 25 -13.49 -10.28 -5.02
N THR A 26 -13.06 -11.24 -4.21
CA THR A 26 -13.91 -11.81 -3.16
C THR A 26 -14.40 -10.63 -2.35
N GLU A 27 -15.71 -10.38 -2.36
CA GLU A 27 -16.44 -9.31 -1.67
C GLU A 27 -15.62 -8.69 -0.54
N VAL A 28 -14.86 -7.64 -0.88
CA VAL A 28 -14.11 -6.88 0.10
C VAL A 28 -15.19 -6.11 0.83
N ARG A 29 -15.58 -6.58 2.03
CA ARG A 29 -16.25 -5.73 3.03
C ARG A 29 -15.58 -4.37 2.92
N GLU A 30 -16.30 -3.31 2.54
CA GLU A 30 -15.78 -1.99 2.16
C GLU A 30 -15.11 -1.27 3.35
N GLY A 31 -14.09 -1.89 3.94
CA GLY A 31 -13.30 -1.34 5.00
C GLY A 31 -12.51 -0.17 4.44
N ARG A 32 -12.45 0.91 5.20
CA ARG A 32 -11.58 2.03 4.85
C ARG A 32 -10.13 1.58 4.93
N ILE A 33 -9.36 1.71 3.83
CA ILE A 33 -7.92 1.38 3.84
C ILE A 33 -7.22 2.17 4.96
N GLY A 34 -6.50 1.46 5.82
CA GLY A 34 -5.69 2.02 6.90
C GLY A 34 -4.22 2.18 6.52
N SER A 35 -3.69 1.25 5.72
CA SER A 35 -2.34 1.36 5.14
C SER A 35 -2.14 0.47 3.94
N LEU A 36 -1.19 0.84 3.08
CA LEU A 36 -0.66 -0.02 2.01
C LEU A 36 0.75 -0.48 2.38
N VAL A 37 1.02 -1.77 2.27
CA VAL A 37 2.37 -2.33 2.28
C VAL A 37 2.89 -2.30 0.85
N ILE A 38 4.02 -1.64 0.64
CA ILE A 38 4.59 -1.39 -0.68
C ILE A 38 6.03 -1.92 -0.79
N THR A 39 6.55 -1.98 -2.01
CA THR A 39 7.97 -2.25 -2.25
C THR A 39 8.84 -1.09 -1.74
N LYS A 40 10.12 -1.39 -1.46
CA LYS A 40 11.11 -0.36 -1.15
C LYS A 40 11.23 0.66 -2.28
N GLU A 41 11.25 0.19 -3.53
CA GLU A 41 11.39 1.05 -4.70
C GLU A 41 10.28 2.10 -4.78
N LEU A 42 9.02 1.71 -4.56
CA LEU A 42 7.91 2.67 -4.54
C LEU A 42 8.01 3.61 -3.34
N TYR A 43 8.42 3.10 -2.18
CA TYR A 43 8.65 3.93 -0.99
C TYR A 43 9.70 5.01 -1.26
N ASP A 44 10.87 4.65 -1.80
CA ASP A 44 11.96 5.57 -2.11
C ASP A 44 11.50 6.65 -3.12
N LYS A 45 10.69 6.27 -4.12
CA LYS A 45 10.10 7.21 -5.08
C LYS A 45 9.19 8.22 -4.40
N LEU A 46 8.31 7.76 -3.51
CA LEU A 46 7.37 8.62 -2.78
C LEU A 46 8.08 9.52 -1.76
N GLU A 47 9.09 9.00 -1.07
CA GLU A 47 9.92 9.77 -0.14
C GLU A 47 10.66 10.88 -0.90
N LYS A 48 11.35 10.53 -1.99
CA LYS A 48 12.07 11.49 -2.83
C LYS A 48 11.13 12.57 -3.37
N TYR A 49 9.96 12.18 -3.88
CA TYR A 49 8.95 13.12 -4.35
C TYR A 49 8.49 14.06 -3.23
N SER A 50 8.13 13.50 -2.07
CA SER A 50 7.61 14.28 -0.94
C SER A 50 8.66 15.25 -0.39
N CYS A 51 9.93 14.83 -0.32
CA CYS A 51 11.04 15.68 0.08
C CYS A 51 11.31 16.80 -0.93
N SER A 52 11.44 16.46 -2.22
CA SER A 52 11.75 17.42 -3.28
C SER A 52 10.67 18.49 -3.46
N ASN A 53 9.41 18.15 -3.15
CA ASN A 53 8.27 19.06 -3.21
C ASN A 53 7.93 19.72 -1.86
N GLY A 54 8.76 19.54 -0.83
CA GLY A 54 8.57 20.16 0.48
C GLY A 54 7.28 19.74 1.21
N LEU A 55 6.80 18.51 0.99
CA LEU A 55 5.56 17.98 1.58
C LEU A 55 5.76 17.34 2.96
N ILE A 56 7.01 17.05 3.34
CA ILE A 56 7.33 16.45 4.65
C ILE A 56 7.21 17.51 5.74
N THR A 57 6.29 17.28 6.68
CA THR A 57 6.03 18.19 7.81
C THR A 57 6.82 17.84 9.05
N SER A 58 7.12 16.57 9.25
CA SER A 58 7.94 16.10 10.36
C SER A 58 8.49 14.70 10.10
N THR A 59 9.65 14.42 10.66
CA THR A 59 10.24 13.08 10.72
C THR A 59 10.29 12.63 12.17
N TYR A 60 9.88 11.40 12.44
CA TYR A 60 9.87 10.87 13.80
C TYR A 60 10.40 9.43 13.80
N ASN A 61 11.50 9.22 14.52
CA ASN A 61 11.99 7.90 14.87
C ASN A 61 11.23 7.45 16.13
N HIS A 62 10.29 6.52 15.95
CA HIS A 62 9.45 5.98 17.04
C HIS A 62 10.22 5.01 17.96
N GLY A 63 11.52 4.81 17.73
CA GLY A 63 12.25 3.71 18.36
C GLY A 63 11.79 2.36 17.81
N HIS A 64 12.38 1.27 18.33
CA HIS A 64 12.04 -0.11 17.93
C HIS A 64 12.07 -0.36 16.40
N GLY A 65 12.94 0.39 15.71
CA GLY A 65 13.10 0.28 14.26
C GLY A 65 11.97 0.91 13.43
N VAL A 66 11.12 1.77 13.98
CA VAL A 66 10.07 2.43 13.20
C VAL A 66 10.43 3.89 12.91
N VAL A 67 10.56 4.24 11.63
CA VAL A 67 10.77 5.61 11.17
C VAL A 67 9.56 6.08 10.36
N ARG A 68 9.09 7.30 10.63
CA ARG A 68 7.97 7.92 9.90
C ARG A 68 8.34 9.27 9.34
N TYR A 69 7.90 9.51 8.10
CA TYR A 69 7.91 10.80 7.44
C TYR A 69 6.46 11.22 7.22
N TYR A 70 6.04 12.25 7.93
CA TYR A 70 4.67 12.76 7.88
C TYR A 70 4.51 13.81 6.79
N THR A 71 3.36 13.77 6.13
CA THR A 71 2.78 14.90 5.38
C THR A 71 1.53 15.37 6.12
N VAL A 72 0.83 16.39 5.63
CA VAL A 72 -0.44 16.81 6.23
C VAL A 72 -1.58 15.80 6.05
N LYS A 73 -1.50 14.86 5.09
CA LYS A 73 -2.59 13.88 4.80
C LYS A 73 -2.28 12.42 5.12
N TYR A 74 -1.02 12.02 5.06
CA TYR A 74 -0.57 10.64 5.27
C TYR A 74 0.84 10.59 5.82
N CYS A 75 1.32 9.40 6.19
CA CYS A 75 2.73 9.18 6.48
C CYS A 75 3.33 8.02 5.70
N LEU A 76 4.60 8.19 5.34
CA LEU A 76 5.46 7.10 4.89
C LEU A 76 6.10 6.49 6.13
N GLN A 77 6.04 5.17 6.26
CA GLN A 77 6.60 4.45 7.39
C GLN A 77 7.55 3.36 6.90
N MET A 78 8.71 3.28 7.54
CA MET A 78 9.67 2.21 7.39
C MET A 78 9.82 1.48 8.72
N ASN A 79 9.72 0.16 8.68
CA ASN A 79 9.98 -0.73 9.81
C ASN A 79 11.27 -1.52 9.56
N TYR A 80 12.30 -1.19 10.30
CA TYR A 80 13.49 -1.98 10.55
C TYR A 80 13.16 -3.02 11.62
N HIS A 81 12.74 -4.21 11.20
CA HIS A 81 12.91 -5.35 12.07
C HIS A 81 14.37 -5.82 11.92
N GLY A 82 15.02 -6.30 12.98
CA GLY A 82 16.42 -6.71 12.97
C GLY A 82 16.74 -7.82 11.94
N GLN A 83 17.95 -8.39 11.98
CA GLN A 83 18.47 -9.32 10.95
C GLN A 83 17.52 -10.48 10.57
N ASN A 84 16.59 -10.87 11.45
CA ASN A 84 15.71 -12.02 11.27
C ASN A 84 14.33 -11.71 10.65
N HIS A 85 14.05 -10.46 10.27
CA HIS A 85 12.73 -10.09 9.75
C HIS A 85 12.82 -9.09 8.58
N PRO A 86 12.01 -9.28 7.53
CA PRO A 86 12.05 -8.41 6.37
C PRO A 86 11.58 -7.00 6.73
N GLN A 87 12.31 -6.00 6.22
CA GLN A 87 11.91 -4.59 6.34
C GLN A 87 10.56 -4.37 5.67
N LYS A 88 9.67 -3.63 6.32
CA LYS A 88 8.34 -3.29 5.79
C LYS A 88 8.28 -1.80 5.48
N TYR A 89 7.78 -1.47 4.28
CA TYR A 89 7.57 -0.10 3.83
C TYR A 89 6.09 0.12 3.63
N LEU A 90 5.56 1.19 4.20
CA LEU A 90 4.14 1.46 4.23
C LEU A 90 3.81 2.91 3.89
N ILE A 91 2.63 3.08 3.31
CA ILE A 91 1.88 4.34 3.33
C ILE A 91 0.77 4.13 4.36
N LYS A 92 0.68 4.97 5.38
CA LYS A 92 -0.37 4.87 6.41
C LYS A 92 -1.24 6.10 6.45
N ARG A 93 -2.52 5.87 6.76
CA ARG A 93 -3.46 6.94 7.10
C ARG A 93 -2.98 7.62 8.38
N GLY A 94 -3.05 8.95 8.39
CA GLY A 94 -2.58 9.78 9.50
C GLY A 94 -1.50 10.75 9.04
N GLY A 95 -1.90 12.00 8.81
CA GLY A 95 -1.00 13.12 8.57
C GLY A 95 -0.71 13.89 9.86
N ARG A 96 0.25 14.80 9.78
CA ARG A 96 0.57 15.76 10.84
C ARG A 96 0.81 17.12 10.22
N TYR A 97 0.19 18.15 10.79
CA TYR A 97 0.53 19.51 10.45
C TYR A 97 1.94 19.87 10.96
N PRO A 98 2.63 20.77 10.25
CA PRO A 98 3.89 21.32 10.74
C PRO A 98 3.72 21.93 12.13
N SER A 99 4.70 21.72 13.01
CA SER A 99 4.76 22.43 14.28
C SER A 99 5.48 23.77 14.09
N LYS A 100 5.38 24.67 15.08
CA LYS A 100 6.17 25.92 15.10
C LYS A 100 7.69 25.72 15.04
N TYR A 101 8.17 24.50 15.32
CA TYR A 101 9.59 24.14 15.27
C TYR A 101 9.97 23.39 13.99
N SER A 102 9.00 23.08 13.13
CA SER A 102 9.27 22.40 11.87
C SER A 102 9.77 23.40 10.83
N MET A 103 10.93 23.11 10.23
CA MET A 103 11.57 23.96 9.21
C MET A 103 10.93 23.75 7.82
N VAL A 104 9.60 23.75 7.76
CA VAL A 104 8.84 23.53 6.53
C VAL A 104 8.77 24.82 5.73
N LYS A 105 9.13 24.75 4.45
CA LYS A 105 9.23 25.92 3.56
C LYS A 105 7.88 26.44 3.06
N LYS A 106 6.85 25.59 3.08
CA LYS A 106 5.50 25.87 2.57
C LYS A 106 4.56 26.31 3.68
N THR A 107 3.57 27.13 3.34
CA THR A 107 2.47 27.45 4.27
C THR A 107 1.55 26.24 4.47
N VAL A 108 0.69 26.29 5.49
CA VAL A 108 -0.27 25.22 5.75
C VAL A 108 -1.26 25.07 4.58
N GLU A 109 -1.73 26.18 4.01
CA GLU A 109 -2.64 26.20 2.87
C GLU A 109 -1.99 25.59 1.64
N GLU A 110 -0.73 25.90 1.36
CA GLU A 110 0.03 25.31 0.25
C GLU A 110 0.22 23.80 0.43
N LEU A 111 0.47 23.34 1.66
CA LEU A 111 0.59 21.92 1.98
C LEU A 111 -0.74 21.20 1.78
N GLU A 112 -1.84 21.79 2.26
CA GLU A 112 -3.19 21.26 2.11
C GLU A 112 -3.59 21.12 0.64
N TYR A 113 -3.28 22.12 -0.18
CA TYR A 113 -3.53 22.10 -1.62
C TYR A 113 -2.64 21.10 -2.37
N SER A 114 -1.34 21.05 -2.06
CA SER A 114 -0.37 20.26 -2.82
C SER A 114 -0.23 18.81 -2.38
N THR A 115 -0.72 18.45 -1.19
CA THR A 115 -0.62 17.08 -0.67
C THR A 115 -1.86 16.27 -1.04
N PRO A 116 -1.71 15.18 -1.83
CA PRO A 116 -2.85 14.33 -2.14
C PRO A 116 -3.41 13.69 -0.88
N THR A 117 -4.73 13.51 -0.84
CA THR A 117 -5.37 12.75 0.24
C THR A 117 -4.88 11.30 0.25
N PHE A 118 -4.92 10.66 1.42
CA PHE A 118 -4.55 9.24 1.53
C PHE A 118 -5.37 8.34 0.59
N ASP A 119 -6.66 8.62 0.42
CA ASP A 119 -7.53 7.82 -0.45
C ASP A 119 -7.22 8.05 -1.95
N ALA A 120 -6.83 9.27 -2.32
CA ALA A 120 -6.39 9.57 -3.68
C ALA A 120 -5.04 8.89 -3.99
N ILE A 121 -4.06 8.97 -3.07
CA ILE A 121 -2.74 8.38 -3.31
C ILE A 121 -2.83 6.85 -3.40
N CYS A 122 -3.64 6.20 -2.55
CA CYS A 122 -3.84 4.75 -2.59
C CYS A 122 -4.44 4.31 -3.93
N ARG A 123 -5.51 4.97 -4.41
CA ARG A 123 -6.14 4.64 -5.70
C ARG A 123 -5.17 4.83 -6.87
N ASN A 124 -4.47 5.95 -6.90
CA ASN A 124 -3.51 6.24 -7.98
C ASN A 124 -2.35 5.24 -8.00
N ILE A 125 -1.86 4.81 -6.84
CA ILE A 125 -0.81 3.79 -6.75
C ILE A 125 -1.32 2.43 -7.20
N ALA A 126 -2.53 2.03 -6.79
CA ALA A 126 -3.12 0.76 -7.22
C ALA A 126 -3.28 0.68 -8.75
N ILE A 127 -3.61 1.81 -9.40
CA ILE A 127 -3.74 1.89 -10.86
C ILE A 127 -2.37 1.93 -11.55
N LYS A 128 -1.46 2.79 -11.10
CA LYS A 128 -0.19 3.09 -11.81
C LYS A 128 0.94 2.10 -11.49
N TYR A 129 0.94 1.57 -10.28
CA TYR A 129 2.00 0.68 -9.77
C TYR A 129 1.42 -0.57 -9.07
N PRO A 130 0.48 -1.31 -9.69
CA PRO A 130 -0.17 -2.46 -9.05
C PRO A 130 0.82 -3.51 -8.55
N HIS A 131 1.88 -3.77 -9.35
CA HIS A 131 2.94 -4.73 -9.02
C HIS A 131 3.87 -4.29 -7.87
N MET A 132 3.79 -3.03 -7.44
CA MET A 132 4.57 -2.50 -6.30
C MET A 132 3.76 -2.44 -5.00
N VAL A 133 2.47 -2.77 -5.05
CA VAL A 133 1.62 -2.93 -3.88
C VAL A 133 1.68 -4.40 -3.44
N LYS A 134 2.17 -4.65 -2.23
CA LYS A 134 2.26 -6.02 -1.68
C LYS A 134 0.95 -6.44 -1.04
N PHE A 135 0.33 -5.54 -0.28
CA PHE A 135 -0.91 -5.82 0.45
C PHE A 135 -1.58 -4.53 0.95
N ALA A 136 -2.91 -4.55 1.13
CA ALA A 136 -3.68 -3.45 1.73
C ALA A 136 -4.23 -3.87 3.10
N ASN A 137 -3.91 -3.12 4.15
CA ASN A 137 -4.50 -3.31 5.47
C ASN A 137 -5.73 -2.42 5.62
N TYR A 138 -6.87 -3.03 5.94
CA TYR A 138 -8.13 -2.34 6.15
C TYR A 138 -8.33 -2.01 7.63
N ILE A 139 -8.93 -0.85 7.90
CA ILE A 139 -9.43 -0.52 9.24
C ILE A 139 -10.72 -1.33 9.39
N SER A 140 -10.78 -2.26 10.34
CA SER A 140 -12.05 -2.86 10.73
C SER A 140 -12.94 -1.72 11.21
N GLU A 141 -14.12 -1.56 10.63
CA GLU A 141 -15.15 -0.74 11.27
C GLU A 141 -15.32 -1.30 12.69
N THR A 142 -15.21 -0.44 13.70
CA THR A 142 -15.75 -0.80 15.01
C THR A 142 -17.17 -1.27 14.78
N PRO A 143 -17.55 -2.49 15.20
CA PRO A 143 -18.96 -2.83 15.24
C PRO A 143 -19.63 -1.69 16.01
N LEU A 144 -20.67 -1.09 15.43
CA LEU A 144 -21.54 -0.21 16.19
C LEU A 144 -21.86 -0.95 17.49
N LYS A 145 -21.45 -0.40 18.65
CA LYS A 145 -21.87 -0.91 19.95
C LYS A 145 -23.40 -0.90 19.94
N GLY A 146 -24.04 -2.04 19.68
CA GLY A 146 -25.49 -2.05 19.54
C GLY A 146 -26.16 -3.33 19.04
N PHE A 147 -25.47 -4.27 18.39
CA PHE A 147 -26.12 -5.52 17.99
C PHE A 147 -25.28 -6.73 18.38
N ALA A 148 -25.46 -7.16 19.63
CA ALA A 148 -25.24 -8.54 19.99
C ALA A 148 -26.32 -9.37 19.28
N ALA A 149 -25.97 -10.04 18.19
CA ALA A 149 -26.77 -11.15 17.71
C ALA A 149 -26.55 -12.31 18.71
N THR A 150 -27.45 -12.43 19.68
CA THR A 150 -27.61 -13.67 20.45
C THR A 150 -28.04 -14.76 19.47
N PHE A 151 -27.12 -15.66 19.15
CA PHE A 151 -27.46 -16.94 18.56
C PHE A 151 -27.99 -17.82 19.70
N ASN A 152 -29.31 -17.90 19.82
CA ASN A 152 -29.94 -18.99 20.56
C ASN A 152 -29.79 -20.25 19.69
N ASN A 153 -28.92 -21.16 20.08
CA ASN A 153 -28.96 -22.52 19.55
C ASN A 153 -30.20 -23.20 20.14
N SER A 154 -31.28 -23.31 19.37
CA SER A 154 -32.30 -24.32 19.61
C SER A 154 -31.69 -25.67 19.26
N VAL A 155 -31.38 -26.46 20.28
CA VAL A 155 -31.08 -27.88 20.11
C VAL A 155 -32.44 -28.57 19.97
N ASP A 156 -32.83 -28.89 18.73
CA ASP A 156 -33.88 -29.86 18.47
C ASP A 156 -33.36 -31.24 18.89
N ASN A 157 -34.00 -31.84 19.89
CA ASN A 157 -33.81 -33.24 20.24
C ASN A 157 -34.82 -34.04 19.41
N ASP A 158 -34.33 -34.88 18.51
CA ASP A 158 -35.03 -36.08 18.04
C ASP A 158 -34.77 -37.25 19.01
#